data_AF-A0A813EET0-F1
#
_entry.id   AF-A0A813EET0-F1
#
_cell.length_a   1.000
_cell.length_b   1.000
_cell.length_c   1.000
_cell.angle_alpha   90.00
_cell.angle_beta   90.00
_cell.angle_gamma   90.00
#
_symmetry.space_group_name_H-M   'P 1'
#
loop_
_entity.id
_entity.type
_entity.pdbx_description
1 polymer ?
#
loop_
_entity_poly.entity_id
_entity_poly.type
_entity_poly.pdbx_seq_one_letter_code
_entity_poly.pdbx_strand_id
1 'polypeptide(L)'
;MLEDAAQCRIEVLLPPMPYRELAASVAAGGLAAGACCAQVEHVITRAHAQGDTIPGIVRYLYCQPGGLQMLLMPPGILAIICREAPFVFALFHVRPVVTDFVYGRFVTGPETDPTFVSSASVSSDLLRTKTWKPHLELIAGFATAALTCPVSHVPSVVAAYQQGHGVGMLRACTEIYRRGGLRSFWCGLIARTLSLGGTMTVVPNIIRLLGGDSEPAMSG
;
A
#
# COMPACT_ATOMS: atom_id res chain seq x y z
N MET A 1 -7.08 -10.90 22.41
CA MET A 1 -8.13 -10.17 23.17
C MET A 1 -8.62 -8.89 22.48
N LEU A 2 -7.75 -7.92 22.13
CA LEU A 2 -8.18 -6.71 21.40
C LEU A 2 -8.53 -7.00 19.93
N GLU A 3 -7.81 -7.93 19.30
CA GLU A 3 -8.10 -8.43 17.95
C GLU A 3 -9.44 -9.17 17.91
N ASP A 4 -9.72 -10.05 18.87
CA ASP A 4 -10.98 -10.80 18.95
C ASP A 4 -12.21 -9.88 19.07
N ALA A 5 -12.09 -8.79 19.85
CA ALA A 5 -13.17 -7.83 20.03
C ALA A 5 -13.43 -6.97 18.79
N ALA A 6 -12.37 -6.63 18.03
CA ALA A 6 -12.48 -5.91 16.76
C ALA A 6 -13.08 -6.81 15.67
N GLN A 7 -12.65 -8.07 15.63
CA GLN A 7 -13.10 -9.08 14.68
C GLN A 7 -14.59 -9.41 14.87
N CYS A 8 -15.02 -9.60 16.13
CA CYS A 8 -16.42 -9.85 16.47
C CYS A 8 -17.36 -8.70 16.08
N ARG A 9 -16.93 -7.43 16.20
CA ARG A 9 -17.76 -6.27 15.79
C ARG A 9 -17.87 -6.11 14.28
N ILE A 10 -16.84 -6.50 13.53
CA ILE A 10 -16.85 -6.45 12.06
C ILE A 10 -17.72 -7.57 11.49
N GLU A 11 -17.76 -8.73 12.14
CA GLU A 11 -18.57 -9.90 11.73
C GLU A 11 -20.08 -9.65 11.78
N VAL A 12 -20.55 -8.82 12.71
CA VAL A 12 -21.97 -8.45 12.87
C VAL A 12 -22.44 -7.48 11.77
N LEU A 13 -21.52 -6.67 11.21
CA LEU A 13 -21.87 -5.60 10.27
C LEU A 13 -21.79 -5.99 8.79
N LEU A 14 -21.06 -7.06 8.44
CA LEU A 14 -20.85 -7.45 7.04
C LEU A 14 -21.24 -8.92 6.82
N PRO A 15 -22.09 -9.28 5.83
CA PRO A 15 -22.45 -10.67 5.54
C PRO A 15 -21.21 -11.52 5.13
N PRO A 16 -21.27 -12.87 5.24
CA PRO A 16 -20.17 -13.77 4.87
C PRO A 16 -19.96 -13.74 3.37
N MET A 17 -19.04 -12.86 2.96
CA MET A 17 -18.60 -12.70 1.59
C MET A 17 -17.16 -13.21 1.48
N PRO A 18 -16.75 -13.86 0.38
CA PRO A 18 -15.35 -14.23 0.13
C PRO A 18 -14.40 -13.00 0.08
N TYR A 19 -14.97 -11.79 0.10
CA TYR A 19 -14.29 -10.51 0.13
C TYR A 19 -14.15 -9.90 1.53
N ARG A 20 -14.51 -10.61 2.62
CA ARG A 20 -14.44 -10.06 3.99
C ARG A 20 -13.02 -9.67 4.39
N GLU A 21 -12.05 -10.55 4.19
CA GLU A 21 -10.64 -10.29 4.51
C GLU A 21 -10.07 -9.15 3.65
N LEU A 22 -10.48 -9.11 2.38
CA LEU A 22 -10.13 -8.04 1.45
C LEU A 22 -10.70 -6.70 1.89
N ALA A 23 -11.99 -6.67 2.24
CA ALA A 23 -12.64 -5.45 2.72
C ALA A 23 -12.03 -4.98 4.04
N ALA A 24 -11.73 -5.91 4.96
CA ALA A 24 -11.08 -5.61 6.23
C ALA A 24 -9.66 -5.08 6.03
N SER A 25 -8.85 -5.69 5.16
CA SER A 25 -7.48 -5.24 4.89
C SER A 25 -7.47 -3.86 4.22
N VAL A 26 -8.32 -3.66 3.21
CA VAL A 26 -8.50 -2.36 2.54
C VAL A 26 -9.00 -1.29 3.51
N ALA A 27 -9.98 -1.61 4.36
CA ALA A 27 -10.48 -0.68 5.37
C ALA A 27 -9.43 -0.33 6.41
N ALA A 28 -8.69 -1.32 6.92
CA ALA A 28 -7.58 -1.11 7.86
C ALA A 28 -6.49 -0.24 7.22
N GLY A 29 -6.13 -0.52 5.97
CA GLY A 29 -5.20 0.28 5.18
C GLY A 29 -5.66 1.72 5.01
N GLY A 30 -6.92 1.92 4.61
CA GLY A 30 -7.53 3.24 4.48
C GLY A 30 -7.59 4.00 5.80
N LEU A 31 -7.94 3.33 6.90
CA LEU A 31 -7.96 3.94 8.24
C LEU A 31 -6.56 4.36 8.70
N ALA A 32 -5.55 3.49 8.57
CA ALA A 32 -4.17 3.81 8.89
C ALA A 32 -3.65 4.98 8.03
N ALA A 33 -4.01 4.97 6.75
CA ALA A 33 -3.67 6.03 5.81
C ALA A 33 -4.27 7.38 6.20
N GLY A 34 -5.56 7.39 6.56
CA GLY A 34 -6.26 8.59 6.96
C GLY A 34 -5.86 9.11 8.34
N ALA A 35 -5.59 8.22 9.29
CA ALA A 35 -5.32 8.58 10.69
C ALA A 35 -3.85 8.92 10.97
N CYS A 36 -2.91 8.36 10.19
CA CYS A 36 -1.47 8.55 10.40
C CYS A 36 -0.75 9.09 9.17
N CYS A 37 -0.88 8.41 8.03
CA CYS A 37 -0.06 8.73 6.86
C CYS A 37 -0.40 10.12 6.31
N ALA A 38 -1.68 10.48 6.27
CA ALA A 38 -2.12 11.75 5.69
C ALA A 38 -1.54 12.96 6.41
N GLN A 39 -1.44 12.91 7.74
CA GLN A 39 -0.93 13.99 8.59
C GLN A 39 0.57 14.17 8.40
N VAL A 40 1.32 13.06 8.46
CA VAL A 40 2.78 13.07 8.26
C VAL A 40 3.12 13.54 6.84
N GLU A 41 2.41 13.02 5.85
CA GLU A 41 2.63 13.37 4.45
C GLU A 41 2.26 14.83 4.15
N HIS A 42 1.20 15.37 4.76
CA HIS A 42 0.85 16.78 4.60
C HIS A 42 1.99 17.69 5.05
N VAL A 43 2.57 17.41 6.21
CA VAL A 43 3.67 18.21 6.76
C VAL A 43 4.91 18.12 5.85
N ILE A 44 5.30 16.90 5.44
CA ILE A 44 6.48 16.69 4.60
C ILE A 44 6.29 17.33 3.21
N THR A 45 5.14 17.07 2.57
CA THR A 45 4.82 17.60 1.25
C THR A 45 4.80 19.12 1.25
N ARG A 46 4.20 19.73 2.29
CA ARG A 46 4.14 21.18 2.39
C ARG A 46 5.51 21.80 2.71
N ALA A 47 6.31 21.15 3.55
CA ALA A 47 7.69 21.56 3.82
C ALA A 47 8.51 21.59 2.53
N HIS A 48 8.41 20.54 1.72
CA HIS A 48 9.09 20.48 0.44
C HIS A 48 8.57 21.53 -0.56
N ALA A 49 7.25 21.71 -0.64
CA ALA A 49 6.64 22.69 -1.55
C ALA A 49 6.99 24.14 -1.21
N GLN A 50 7.17 24.45 0.08
CA GLN A 50 7.48 25.81 0.56
C GLN A 50 8.98 26.05 0.79
N GLY A 51 9.81 25.01 0.74
CA GLY A 51 11.23 25.10 1.07
C GLY A 51 11.50 25.42 2.55
N ASP A 52 10.60 24.99 3.44
CA ASP A 52 10.70 25.23 4.89
C ASP A 52 11.02 23.93 5.65
N THR A 53 11.40 24.05 6.91
CA THR A 53 11.67 22.94 7.82
C THR A 53 10.36 22.30 8.32
N ILE A 54 10.41 21.01 8.65
CA ILE A 54 9.26 20.29 9.24
C ILE A 54 8.70 21.01 10.49
N PRO A 55 9.52 21.43 11.49
CA PRO A 55 9.02 22.17 12.64
C PRO A 55 8.41 23.53 12.25
N GLY A 56 8.99 24.21 11.25
CA GLY A 56 8.45 25.45 10.70
C GLY A 56 7.04 25.27 10.16
N ILE A 57 6.82 24.23 9.34
CA ILE A 57 5.50 23.90 8.79
C ILE A 57 4.50 23.48 9.87
N VAL A 58 4.89 22.65 10.84
CA VAL A 58 3.99 22.25 11.93
C VAL A 58 3.52 23.48 12.70
N ARG A 59 4.45 24.38 13.06
CA ARG A 59 4.11 25.65 13.72
C ARG A 59 3.22 26.52 12.84
N TYR A 60 3.55 26.67 11.56
CA TYR A 60 2.76 27.42 10.60
C TYR A 60 1.32 26.90 10.51
N LEU A 61 1.14 25.59 10.32
CA LEU A 61 -0.19 24.95 10.23
C LEU A 61 -0.99 25.13 11.52
N TYR A 62 -0.33 24.99 12.67
CA TYR A 62 -0.97 25.17 13.97
C TYR A 62 -1.44 26.62 14.20
N CYS A 63 -0.71 27.61 13.68
CA CYS A 63 -1.04 29.03 13.82
C CYS A 63 -2.04 29.56 12.78
N GLN A 64 -2.40 28.79 11.75
CA GLN A 64 -3.41 29.19 10.75
C GLN A 64 -4.83 29.13 11.31
N PRO A 65 -5.80 29.88 10.75
CA PRO A 65 -7.22 29.68 11.04
C PRO A 65 -7.61 28.22 10.72
N GLY A 66 -8.06 27.49 11.75
CA GLY A 66 -8.30 26.04 11.70
C GLY A 66 -7.27 25.21 12.48
N GLY A 67 -6.07 25.74 12.73
CA GLY A 67 -5.05 25.20 13.64
C GLY A 67 -4.89 23.68 13.62
N LEU A 68 -5.24 23.05 14.74
CA LEU A 68 -5.16 21.59 14.92
C LEU A 68 -5.97 20.80 13.86
N GLN A 69 -7.09 21.35 13.38
CA GLN A 69 -7.90 20.72 12.35
C GLN A 69 -7.11 20.55 11.03
N MET A 70 -6.26 21.51 10.67
CA MET A 70 -5.42 21.42 9.46
C MET A 70 -4.32 20.36 9.59
N LEU A 71 -3.90 20.06 10.83
CA LEU A 71 -2.99 18.98 11.14
C LEU A 71 -3.70 17.63 11.13
N LEU A 72 -4.89 17.52 11.71
CA LEU A 72 -5.62 16.25 11.85
C LEU A 72 -6.41 15.85 10.60
N MET A 73 -6.94 16.82 9.85
CA MET A 73 -7.75 16.62 8.65
C MET A 73 -7.12 17.35 7.46
N PRO A 74 -5.94 16.90 7.00
CA PRO A 74 -5.25 17.57 5.91
C PRO A 74 -6.03 17.48 4.60
N PRO A 75 -5.90 18.48 3.72
CA PRO A 75 -6.44 18.39 2.37
C PRO A 75 -5.84 17.19 1.64
N GLY A 76 -6.65 16.45 0.88
CA GLY A 76 -6.21 15.27 0.15
C GLY A 76 -6.21 13.97 0.95
N ILE A 77 -6.72 13.95 2.20
CA ILE A 77 -6.87 12.71 2.99
C ILE A 77 -7.58 11.59 2.21
N LEU A 78 -8.66 11.91 1.49
CA LEU A 78 -9.38 10.93 0.67
C LEU A 78 -8.52 10.40 -0.48
N ALA A 79 -7.72 11.25 -1.11
CA ALA A 79 -6.82 10.85 -2.18
C ALA A 79 -5.70 9.94 -1.64
N ILE A 80 -5.24 10.15 -0.41
CA ILE A 80 -4.31 9.25 0.30
C ILE A 80 -4.99 7.92 0.62
N ILE A 81 -6.22 7.91 1.11
CA ILE A 81 -6.98 6.67 1.35
C ILE A 81 -7.12 5.88 0.05
N CYS A 82 -7.53 6.53 -1.03
CA CYS A 82 -7.64 5.92 -2.37
C CYS A 82 -6.29 5.46 -2.94
N ARG A 83 -5.18 6.00 -2.45
CA ARG A 83 -3.82 5.55 -2.80
C ARG A 83 -3.43 4.30 -2.01
N GLU A 84 -3.67 4.29 -0.71
CA GLU A 84 -3.23 3.25 0.21
C GLU A 84 -4.10 2.00 0.17
N ALA A 85 -5.40 2.14 -0.05
CA ALA A 85 -6.31 0.99 -0.18
C ALA A 85 -5.86 -0.01 -1.28
N PRO A 86 -5.56 0.43 -2.52
CA PRO A 86 -4.99 -0.45 -3.54
C PRO A 86 -3.60 -0.98 -3.20
N PHE A 87 -2.78 -0.22 -2.47
CA PHE A 87 -1.45 -0.66 -2.05
C PHE A 87 -1.54 -1.82 -1.05
N VAL A 88 -2.41 -1.71 -0.05
CA VAL A 88 -2.63 -2.77 0.95
C VAL A 88 -3.24 -4.00 0.29
N PHE A 89 -4.20 -3.82 -0.61
CA PHE A 89 -4.72 -4.91 -1.45
C PHE A 89 -3.60 -5.59 -2.25
N ALA A 90 -2.74 -4.80 -2.89
CA ALA A 90 -1.62 -5.32 -3.65
C ALA A 90 -0.65 -6.13 -2.78
N LEU A 91 -0.35 -5.65 -1.59
CA LEU A 91 0.60 -6.27 -0.67
C LEU A 91 0.09 -7.63 -0.14
N PHE A 92 -1.19 -7.73 0.19
CA PHE A 92 -1.74 -8.95 0.82
C PHE A 92 -2.38 -9.94 -0.16
N HIS A 93 -2.87 -9.48 -1.31
CA HIS A 93 -3.60 -10.36 -2.24
C HIS A 93 -2.91 -10.53 -3.60
N VAL A 94 -2.32 -9.46 -4.16
CA VAL A 94 -1.64 -9.55 -5.46
C VAL A 94 -0.24 -10.12 -5.30
N ARG A 95 0.51 -9.66 -4.29
CA ARG A 95 1.90 -10.02 -4.07
C ARG A 95 2.09 -11.53 -3.91
N PRO A 96 1.30 -12.28 -3.11
CA PRO A 96 1.45 -13.72 -2.99
C PRO A 96 1.26 -14.45 -4.32
N VAL A 97 0.22 -14.08 -5.08
CA VAL A 97 -0.05 -14.66 -6.40
C VAL A 97 1.11 -14.42 -7.37
N VAL A 98 1.69 -13.21 -7.37
CA VAL A 98 2.85 -12.89 -8.19
C VAL A 98 4.10 -13.63 -7.70
N THR A 99 4.31 -13.80 -6.39
CA THR A 99 5.39 -14.64 -5.85
C THR A 99 5.28 -16.05 -6.39
N ASP A 100 4.11 -16.67 -6.24
CA ASP A 100 3.88 -18.06 -6.64
C ASP A 100 4.10 -18.23 -8.13
N PHE A 101 3.62 -17.28 -8.94
CA PHE A 101 3.87 -17.27 -10.38
C PHE A 101 5.36 -17.18 -10.72
N VAL A 102 6.09 -16.23 -10.13
CA VAL A 102 7.54 -16.04 -10.38
C VAL A 102 8.30 -17.30 -9.95
N TYR A 103 8.08 -17.77 -8.74
CA TYR A 103 8.76 -18.94 -8.21
C TYR A 103 8.36 -20.24 -8.92
N GLY A 104 7.14 -20.37 -9.41
CA GLY A 104 6.70 -21.48 -10.26
C GLY A 104 7.33 -21.44 -11.64
N ARG A 105 7.60 -20.26 -12.19
CA ARG A 105 8.24 -20.12 -13.50
C ARG A 105 9.76 -20.34 -13.47
N PHE A 106 10.42 -19.98 -12.37
CA PHE A 106 11.89 -19.98 -12.29
C PHE A 106 12.50 -21.10 -11.42
N VAL A 107 11.71 -21.84 -10.65
CA VAL A 107 12.21 -22.97 -9.82
C VAL A 107 11.83 -24.32 -10.39
N THR A 108 10.58 -24.49 -10.83
CA THR A 108 10.15 -25.62 -11.64
C THR A 108 10.51 -25.28 -13.09
N GLY A 109 11.50 -25.98 -13.67
CA GLY A 109 11.91 -25.78 -15.05
C GLY A 109 10.76 -26.01 -16.06
N PRO A 110 10.99 -25.79 -17.36
CA PRO A 110 9.95 -25.84 -18.40
C PRO A 110 9.30 -27.22 -18.65
N GLU A 111 9.57 -28.24 -17.83
CA GLU A 111 9.17 -29.63 -18.08
C GLU A 111 7.89 -30.10 -17.36
N THR A 112 7.18 -29.23 -16.65
CA THR A 112 5.92 -29.63 -16.00
C THR A 112 4.71 -29.05 -16.73
N ASP A 113 3.92 -29.93 -17.33
CA ASP A 113 2.66 -29.65 -18.01
C ASP A 113 1.77 -28.68 -17.22
N PRO A 114 1.09 -27.72 -17.90
CA PRO A 114 0.22 -26.75 -17.26
C PRO A 114 -1.14 -27.40 -16.95
N THR A 115 -1.16 -28.47 -16.16
CA THR A 115 -2.39 -28.86 -15.50
C THR A 115 -2.60 -27.89 -14.35
N PHE A 116 -3.75 -27.21 -14.39
CA PHE A 116 -4.24 -26.22 -13.45
C PHE A 116 -4.43 -26.88 -12.08
N VAL A 117 -3.33 -27.12 -11.34
CA VAL A 117 -3.38 -27.66 -9.98
C VAL A 117 -3.94 -26.57 -9.08
N SER A 118 -5.06 -26.89 -8.44
CA SER A 118 -5.80 -26.03 -7.51
C SER A 118 -4.86 -25.39 -6.50
N SER A 119 -4.71 -24.07 -6.62
CA SER A 119 -3.66 -23.22 -6.07
C SER A 119 -3.76 -22.92 -4.56
N ALA A 120 -4.64 -23.62 -3.83
CA ALA A 120 -4.89 -23.32 -2.42
C ALA A 120 -4.15 -24.23 -1.44
N SER A 121 -3.88 -25.50 -1.80
CA SER A 121 -3.30 -26.47 -0.85
C SER A 121 -1.82 -26.79 -1.09
N VAL A 122 -1.27 -26.45 -2.26
CA VAL A 122 0.15 -26.70 -2.60
C VAL A 122 1.04 -25.49 -2.26
N SER A 123 0.50 -24.28 -2.21
CA SER A 123 1.28 -23.05 -1.94
C SER A 123 1.89 -23.01 -0.53
N SER A 124 1.22 -23.57 0.48
CA SER A 124 1.67 -23.53 1.88
C SER A 124 2.91 -24.38 2.13
N ASP A 125 2.93 -25.62 1.64
CA ASP A 125 4.02 -26.57 1.90
C ASP A 125 5.25 -26.35 0.99
N LEU A 126 5.04 -25.81 -0.22
CA LEU A 126 6.11 -25.55 -1.18
C LEU A 126 6.84 -24.23 -0.90
N LEU A 127 6.20 -23.24 -0.26
CA LEU A 127 6.85 -22.05 0.31
C LEU A 127 7.63 -22.36 1.59
N ARG A 128 7.23 -23.40 2.34
CA ARG A 128 7.84 -23.81 3.61
C ARG A 128 9.19 -24.51 3.44
N THR A 129 9.44 -25.12 2.28
CA THR A 129 10.68 -25.86 1.96
C THR A 129 11.56 -25.20 0.88
N LYS A 130 11.10 -24.09 0.27
CA LYS A 130 11.84 -23.39 -0.79
C LYS A 130 13.04 -22.64 -0.21
N THR A 131 14.24 -22.99 -0.67
CA THR A 131 15.45 -22.19 -0.48
C THR A 131 15.16 -20.75 -0.88
N TRP A 132 15.27 -19.84 0.09
CA TRP A 132 14.99 -18.43 -0.11
C TRP A 132 15.93 -17.85 -1.17
N LYS A 133 15.35 -17.25 -2.22
CA LYS A 133 16.08 -16.68 -3.35
C LYS A 133 15.81 -15.18 -3.42
N PRO A 134 16.69 -14.32 -2.87
CA PRO A 134 16.42 -12.89 -2.72
C PRO A 134 16.18 -12.18 -4.06
N HIS A 135 16.80 -12.64 -5.14
CA HIS A 135 16.57 -12.11 -6.49
C HIS A 135 15.15 -12.38 -7.01
N LEU A 136 14.54 -13.53 -6.67
CA LEU A 136 13.16 -13.84 -7.05
C LEU A 136 12.16 -12.99 -6.25
N GLU A 137 12.44 -12.76 -4.97
CA GLU A 137 11.64 -11.83 -4.15
C GLU A 137 11.68 -10.41 -4.71
N LEU A 138 12.86 -9.96 -5.13
CA LEU A 138 13.03 -8.65 -5.76
C LEU A 138 12.20 -8.55 -7.05
N ILE A 139 12.33 -9.53 -7.95
CA ILE A 139 11.57 -9.57 -9.21
C ILE A 139 10.07 -9.56 -8.93
N ALA A 140 9.60 -10.39 -8.01
CA ALA A 140 8.19 -10.48 -7.69
C ALA A 140 7.66 -9.19 -7.01
N GLY A 141 8.49 -8.52 -6.20
CA GLY A 141 8.20 -7.20 -5.65
C GLY A 141 8.03 -6.12 -6.73
N PHE A 142 8.97 -6.03 -7.66
CA PHE A 142 8.88 -5.09 -8.79
C PHE A 142 7.73 -5.41 -9.75
N ALA A 143 7.48 -6.68 -10.04
CA ALA A 143 6.36 -7.10 -10.89
C ALA A 143 5.01 -6.71 -10.24
N THR A 144 4.87 -6.95 -8.93
CA THR A 144 3.67 -6.53 -8.18
C THR A 144 3.51 -5.02 -8.21
N ALA A 145 4.59 -4.26 -7.98
CA ALA A 145 4.56 -2.81 -8.04
C ALA A 145 4.18 -2.30 -9.45
N ALA A 146 4.72 -2.90 -10.52
CA ALA A 146 4.38 -2.52 -11.89
C ALA A 146 2.89 -2.72 -12.22
N LEU A 147 2.29 -3.81 -11.73
CA LEU A 147 0.87 -4.12 -11.92
C LEU A 147 -0.06 -3.18 -11.14
N THR A 148 0.35 -2.75 -9.95
CA THR A 148 -0.55 -2.09 -8.99
C THR A 148 -0.30 -0.59 -8.83
N CYS A 149 0.90 -0.10 -9.17
CA CYS A 149 1.25 1.32 -9.12
C CYS A 149 0.29 2.19 -9.95
N PRO A 150 -0.11 1.83 -11.19
CA PRO A 150 -0.98 2.70 -11.99
C PRO A 150 -2.30 3.07 -11.30
N VAL A 151 -2.92 2.13 -10.59
CA VAL A 151 -4.21 2.32 -9.90
C VAL A 151 -4.08 3.35 -8.78
N SER A 152 -2.98 3.30 -8.03
CA SER A 152 -2.74 4.23 -6.92
C SER A 152 -2.00 5.50 -7.34
N HIS A 153 -1.47 5.57 -8.57
CA HIS A 153 -0.61 6.67 -9.05
C HIS A 153 -1.33 8.01 -9.06
N VAL A 154 -2.45 8.08 -9.78
CA VAL A 154 -3.24 9.30 -9.96
C VAL A 154 -3.70 9.90 -8.62
N PRO A 155 -4.30 9.13 -7.68
CA PRO A 155 -4.65 9.65 -6.36
C PRO A 155 -3.45 10.29 -5.62
N SER A 156 -2.24 9.75 -5.76
CA SER A 156 -1.07 10.33 -5.10
C SER A 156 -0.60 11.64 -5.70
N VAL A 157 -0.65 11.79 -7.02
CA VAL A 157 -0.31 13.06 -7.67
C VAL A 157 -1.30 14.15 -7.22
N VAL A 158 -2.59 13.79 -7.16
CA VAL A 158 -3.63 14.70 -6.67
C VAL A 158 -3.43 15.02 -5.19
N ALA A 159 -3.17 14.02 -4.34
CA ALA A 159 -2.90 14.22 -2.92
C ALA A 159 -1.71 15.16 -2.68
N ALA A 160 -0.59 14.91 -3.35
CA ALA A 160 0.61 15.74 -3.24
C ALA A 160 0.33 17.20 -3.64
N TYR A 161 -0.46 17.40 -4.70
CA TYR A 161 -0.87 18.74 -5.13
C TYR A 161 -1.76 19.43 -4.08
N GLN A 162 -2.79 18.74 -3.60
CA GLN A 162 -3.72 19.24 -2.58
C GLN A 162 -2.99 19.63 -1.30
N GLN A 163 -2.05 18.80 -0.84
CA GLN A 163 -1.27 19.04 0.38
C GLN A 163 -0.25 20.16 0.23
N GLY A 164 0.46 20.20 -0.91
CA GLY A 164 1.46 21.24 -1.16
C GLY A 164 0.85 22.64 -1.29
N HIS A 165 -0.35 22.75 -1.88
CA HIS A 165 -0.97 24.04 -2.18
C HIS A 165 -2.20 24.38 -1.31
N GLY A 166 -2.66 23.44 -0.48
CA GLY A 166 -3.84 23.63 0.36
C GLY A 166 -5.15 23.79 -0.42
N VAL A 167 -5.30 23.10 -1.56
CA VAL A 167 -6.47 23.26 -2.45
C VAL A 167 -7.41 22.05 -2.44
N GLY A 168 -8.68 22.29 -2.78
CA GLY A 168 -9.67 21.23 -2.99
C GLY A 168 -9.38 20.37 -4.22
N MET A 169 -9.96 19.17 -4.26
CA MET A 169 -9.69 18.14 -5.29
C MET A 169 -9.96 18.63 -6.71
N LEU A 170 -11.11 19.27 -6.96
CA LEU A 170 -11.46 19.75 -8.31
C LEU A 170 -10.44 20.78 -8.82
N ARG A 171 -9.99 21.69 -7.95
CA ARG A 171 -8.98 22.70 -8.28
C ARG A 171 -7.62 22.04 -8.51
N ALA A 172 -7.23 21.07 -7.68
CA ALA A 172 -6.01 20.29 -7.90
C ALA A 172 -6.01 19.59 -9.26
N CYS A 173 -7.07 18.83 -9.58
CA CYS A 173 -7.19 18.14 -10.87
C CYS A 173 -7.16 19.11 -12.06
N THR A 174 -7.90 20.22 -11.96
CA THR A 174 -7.94 21.26 -13.00
C THR A 174 -6.54 21.84 -13.24
N GLU A 175 -5.81 22.13 -12.16
CA GLU A 175 -4.50 22.77 -12.26
C GLU A 175 -3.41 21.80 -12.72
N ILE A 176 -3.46 20.53 -12.30
CA ILE A 176 -2.60 19.46 -12.84
C ILE A 176 -2.83 19.31 -14.35
N TYR A 177 -4.10 19.29 -14.77
CA TYR A 177 -4.47 19.20 -16.18
C TYR A 177 -4.01 20.43 -16.97
N ARG A 178 -4.14 21.65 -16.42
CA ARG A 178 -3.65 22.87 -17.07
C ARG A 178 -2.14 22.88 -17.29
N ARG A 179 -1.36 22.30 -16.36
CA ARG A 179 0.11 22.28 -16.44
C ARG A 179 0.66 21.39 -17.56
N GLY A 180 -0.05 20.36 -18.00
CA GLY A 180 0.48 19.41 -18.99
C GLY A 180 -0.48 18.32 -19.47
N GLY A 181 -1.78 18.57 -19.35
CA GLY A 181 -2.84 17.65 -19.73
C GLY A 181 -2.82 16.35 -18.92
N LEU A 182 -3.16 15.25 -19.59
CA LEU A 182 -3.20 13.91 -18.97
C LEU A 182 -1.81 13.42 -18.56
N ARG A 183 -0.73 13.84 -19.24
CA ARG A 183 0.63 13.38 -18.94
C ARG A 183 1.09 13.80 -17.54
N SER A 184 0.64 14.96 -17.05
CA SER A 184 0.96 15.44 -15.70
C SER A 184 0.48 14.49 -14.60
N PHE A 185 -0.62 13.78 -14.81
CA PHE A 185 -1.14 12.80 -13.85
C PHE A 185 -0.31 11.52 -13.78
N TRP A 186 0.58 11.30 -14.74
CA TRP A 186 1.46 10.13 -14.84
C TRP A 186 2.94 10.48 -14.62
N CYS A 187 3.22 11.74 -14.29
CA CYS A 187 4.58 12.19 -14.03
C CYS A 187 5.11 11.54 -12.75
N GLY A 188 6.29 10.91 -12.84
CA GLY A 188 6.91 10.21 -11.72
C GLY A 188 6.39 8.79 -11.49
N LEU A 189 5.57 8.23 -12.39
CA LEU A 189 5.10 6.84 -12.28
C LEU A 189 6.26 5.86 -12.09
N ILE A 190 7.33 5.98 -12.89
CA ILE A 190 8.50 5.08 -12.81
C ILE A 190 9.18 5.20 -11.45
N ALA A 191 9.48 6.41 -10.98
CA ALA A 191 10.11 6.64 -9.68
C ALA A 191 9.26 6.02 -8.55
N ARG A 192 7.93 6.17 -8.64
CA ARG A 192 7.03 5.57 -7.68
C ARG A 192 6.96 4.05 -7.76
N THR A 193 6.93 3.47 -8.96
CA THR A 193 7.00 2.02 -9.14
C THR A 193 8.29 1.46 -8.54
N LEU A 194 9.41 2.15 -8.69
CA LEU A 194 10.68 1.72 -8.10
C LEU A 194 10.63 1.75 -6.57
N SER A 195 10.11 2.85 -6.00
CA SER A 195 9.91 2.98 -4.55
C SER A 195 8.98 1.88 -4.00
N LEU A 196 7.84 1.65 -4.65
CA LEU A 196 6.89 0.59 -4.27
C LEU A 196 7.48 -0.80 -4.43
N GLY A 197 8.29 -1.04 -5.47
CA GLY A 197 8.98 -2.32 -5.67
C GLY A 197 9.90 -2.67 -4.50
N GLY A 198 10.59 -1.66 -3.96
CA GLY A 198 11.36 -1.80 -2.72
C GLY A 198 10.49 -2.22 -1.54
N THR A 199 9.40 -1.50 -1.28
CA THR A 199 8.46 -1.83 -0.18
C THR A 199 7.84 -3.22 -0.33
N MET A 200 7.40 -3.57 -1.54
CA MET A 200 6.82 -4.89 -1.88
C MET A 200 7.83 -6.03 -1.81
N THR A 201 9.13 -5.72 -1.76
CA THR A 201 10.20 -6.69 -1.51
C THR A 201 10.50 -6.78 -0.02
N VAL A 202 10.70 -5.64 0.65
CA VAL A 202 11.18 -5.59 2.03
C VAL A 202 10.09 -6.03 3.03
N VAL A 203 8.86 -5.54 2.91
CA VAL A 203 7.81 -5.77 3.90
C VAL A 203 7.49 -7.26 4.07
N PRO A 204 7.23 -8.04 3.00
CA PRO A 204 6.97 -9.47 3.15
C PRO A 204 8.15 -10.24 3.76
N ASN A 205 9.39 -9.87 3.42
CA ASN A 205 10.58 -10.50 3.96
C ASN A 205 10.76 -10.20 5.45
N ILE A 206 10.50 -8.96 5.89
CA ILE A 206 10.54 -8.61 7.33
C ILE A 206 9.43 -9.34 8.08
N ILE A 207 8.19 -9.37 7.56
CA ILE A 207 7.09 -10.11 8.20
C ILE A 207 7.46 -11.59 8.33
N ARG A 208 8.06 -12.19 7.31
CA ARG A 208 8.55 -13.58 7.36
C ARG A 208 9.65 -13.79 8.42
N LEU A 209 10.58 -12.83 8.55
CA LEU A 209 11.65 -12.89 9.57
C LEU A 209 11.10 -12.73 10.99
N LEU A 210 10.11 -11.85 11.18
CA LEU A 210 9.49 -11.60 12.48
C LEU A 210 8.48 -12.69 12.88
N GLY A 211 7.86 -13.36 11.90
CA GLY A 211 6.93 -14.47 12.10
C GLY A 211 7.59 -15.86 12.14
N GLY A 212 8.90 -15.94 11.93
CA GLY A 212 9.69 -17.16 12.07
C GLY A 212 9.94 -17.48 13.54
N ASP A 213 9.13 -18.39 14.09
CA ASP A 213 9.34 -19.25 15.28
C ASP A 213 8.13 -19.33 16.23
N SER A 214 6.98 -18.76 15.87
CA SER A 214 5.73 -19.07 16.59
C SER A 214 5.08 -20.36 16.07
N GLU A 215 5.80 -21.49 16.09
CA GLU A 215 5.09 -22.77 16.17
C GLU A 215 4.54 -22.87 17.59
N PRO A 216 3.21 -22.98 17.79
CA PRO A 216 2.74 -23.52 19.05
C PRO A 216 3.33 -24.92 19.14
N ALA A 217 4.26 -25.11 20.08
CA ALA A 217 4.75 -26.43 20.43
C ALA A 217 3.50 -27.29 20.72
N MET A 218 3.14 -28.13 19.75
CA MET A 218 2.13 -29.15 19.96
C MET A 218 2.74 -30.11 20.96
N SER A 219 2.39 -29.87 22.22
CA SER A 219 2.59 -30.78 23.33
C SER A 219 1.65 -31.96 23.09
N GLY A 220 2.19 -32.99 22.44
CA GLY A 220 1.64 -34.34 22.41
C GLY A 220 2.56 -35.26 23.20
#